data_AF-A0A645FE69-F1
#
_entry.id   AF-A0A645FE69-F1
#
_cell.length_a   1.000
_cell.length_b   1.000
_cell.length_c   1.000
_cell.angle_alpha   90.00
_cell.angle_beta   90.00
_cell.angle_gamma   90.00
#
_symmetry.space_group_name_H-M   'P 1'
#
loop_
_entity.id
_entity.type
_entity.pdbx_description
1 polymer ?
#
loop_
_entity_poly.entity_id
_entity_poly.type
_entity_poly.pdbx_seq_one_letter_code
_entity_poly.pdbx_strand_id
1 'polypeptide(L)'
;MPGVLRQADIIVAAVGIPSFVKPDMVREGVVIVDVGINAVDGKLLGDVDAAVAAKASAFTPVPGGIGVVSNMMVMDMLSRDL
;
A
#
# COMPACT_ATOMS: atom_id res chain seq x y z
N MET A 1 -9.76 15.40 1.06
CA MET A 1 -9.66 13.92 0.91
C MET A 1 -9.89 13.10 2.18
N PRO A 2 -9.59 13.53 3.43
CA PRO A 2 -9.72 12.66 4.61
C PRO A 2 -11.11 12.03 4.78
N GLY A 3 -12.17 12.75 4.40
CA GLY A 3 -13.55 12.24 4.49
C GLY A 3 -13.83 11.00 3.62
N VAL A 4 -13.19 10.90 2.44
CA VAL A 4 -13.39 9.75 1.53
C VAL A 4 -12.65 8.52 2.04
N LEU A 5 -11.42 8.68 2.54
CA LEU A 5 -10.62 7.57 3.05
C LEU A 5 -11.23 6.93 4.30
N ARG A 6 -11.89 7.70 5.17
CA ARG A 6 -12.60 7.14 6.33
C ARG A 6 -13.83 6.31 5.97
N GLN A 7 -14.41 6.50 4.79
CA GLN A 7 -15.58 5.75 4.35
C GLN A 7 -15.20 4.43 3.66
N ALA A 8 -13.96 4.30 3.19
CA ALA A 8 -13.50 3.17 2.42
C ALA A 8 -13.33 1.90 3.28
N ASP A 9 -13.83 0.77 2.77
CA ASP A 9 -13.52 -0.55 3.30
C ASP A 9 -12.12 -1.02 2.88
N ILE A 10 -11.70 -0.66 1.66
CA ILE A 10 -10.41 -0.98 1.06
C ILE A 10 -9.78 0.29 0.49
N ILE A 11 -8.52 0.53 0.80
CA ILE A 11 -7.73 1.65 0.25
C ILE A 11 -6.57 1.08 -0.55
N VAL A 12 -6.49 1.44 -1.83
CA VAL A 12 -5.33 1.21 -2.69
C VAL A 12 -4.57 2.52 -2.82
N ALA A 13 -3.39 2.61 -2.21
CA ALA A 13 -2.57 3.82 -2.18
C ALA A 13 -1.46 3.74 -3.23
N ALA A 14 -1.43 4.71 -4.14
CA ALA A 14 -0.43 4.85 -5.21
C ALA A 14 -0.18 6.35 -5.52
N VAL A 15 0.00 7.14 -4.47
CA VAL A 15 0.16 8.60 -4.47
C VAL A 15 1.60 9.01 -4.78
N GLY A 16 2.60 8.20 -4.42
CA GLY A 16 4.02 8.54 -4.58
C GLY A 16 4.49 9.63 -3.61
N ILE A 17 3.93 9.63 -2.39
CA ILE A 17 4.32 10.55 -1.32
C ILE A 17 4.49 9.70 -0.04
N PRO A 18 5.70 9.69 0.57
CA PRO A 18 5.98 8.80 1.69
C PRO A 18 5.03 9.07 2.86
N SER A 19 4.40 8.00 3.35
CA SER A 19 3.50 8.03 4.51
C SER A 19 2.38 9.09 4.40
N PHE A 20 1.85 9.34 3.20
CA PHE A 20 0.74 10.25 2.96
C PHE A 20 -0.53 9.87 3.72
N VAL A 21 -0.93 8.59 3.70
CA VAL A 21 -2.12 8.12 4.42
C VAL A 21 -1.79 7.93 5.90
N LYS A 22 -2.41 8.73 6.76
CA LYS A 22 -2.19 8.73 8.22
C LYS A 22 -3.24 7.93 8.99
N PRO A 23 -2.96 7.48 10.23
CA PRO A 23 -3.89 6.70 11.05
C PRO A 23 -5.24 7.37 11.31
N ASP A 24 -5.27 8.70 11.40
CA ASP A 24 -6.52 9.45 11.60
C ASP A 24 -7.35 9.55 10.32
N MET A 25 -6.76 9.30 9.14
CA MET A 25 -7.45 9.38 7.84
C MET A 25 -8.25 8.13 7.50
N VAL A 26 -8.11 7.03 8.26
CA VAL A 26 -8.76 5.75 7.99
C VAL A 26 -9.67 5.29 9.13
N ARG A 27 -10.62 4.42 8.81
CA ARG A 27 -11.49 3.76 9.79
C ARG A 27 -10.88 2.46 10.31
N GLU A 28 -11.42 1.96 11.42
CA GLU A 28 -11.08 0.65 11.96
C GLU A 28 -11.48 -0.48 11.00
N GLY A 29 -10.66 -1.52 10.93
CA GLY A 29 -10.91 -2.71 10.09
C GLY A 29 -10.69 -2.49 8.59
N VAL A 30 -10.12 -1.35 8.17
CA VAL A 30 -9.82 -1.07 6.76
C VAL A 30 -8.79 -2.06 6.20
N VAL A 31 -8.93 -2.43 4.93
CA VAL A 31 -7.89 -3.17 4.20
C VAL A 31 -6.99 -2.17 3.47
N ILE A 32 -5.68 -2.28 3.66
CA ILE A 32 -4.69 -1.43 3.01
C ILE A 32 -3.89 -2.21 1.97
N VAL A 33 -3.90 -1.68 0.74
CA VAL A 33 -3.05 -2.09 -0.38
C VAL A 33 -2.13 -0.91 -0.72
N ASP A 34 -0.94 -0.92 -0.14
CA ASP A 34 0.11 0.07 -0.37
C ASP A 34 0.96 -0.33 -1.59
N VAL A 35 0.70 0.34 -2.71
CA VAL A 35 1.40 0.18 -3.99
C VAL A 35 2.59 1.13 -4.06
N GLY A 36 2.56 2.21 -3.28
CA GLY A 36 3.56 3.26 -3.26
C GLY A 36 4.95 2.75 -2.92
N ILE A 37 5.96 3.32 -3.57
CA ILE A 37 7.35 3.10 -3.22
C ILE A 37 8.13 4.41 -3.27
N ASN A 38 8.65 4.78 -2.11
CA ASN A 38 9.35 6.04 -1.88
C ASN A 38 10.73 5.74 -1.28
N ALA A 39 11.79 6.19 -1.94
CA ALA A 39 13.15 6.06 -1.43
C ALA A 39 13.51 7.29 -0.58
N VAL A 40 13.59 7.11 0.74
CA VAL A 40 13.87 8.18 1.70
C VAL A 40 15.03 7.72 2.59
N ASP A 41 16.12 8.47 2.60
CA ASP A 41 17.32 8.19 3.42
C ASP A 41 17.83 6.75 3.31
N GLY A 42 17.82 6.19 2.10
CA GLY A 42 18.26 4.83 1.82
C GLY A 42 17.29 3.73 2.26
N LYS A 43 16.09 4.09 2.73
CA LYS A 43 15.01 3.16 3.08
C LYS A 43 13.87 3.25 2.07
N LEU A 44 13.16 2.15 1.91
CA LEU A 44 11.93 2.09 1.11
C LEU A 44 10.73 2.24 2.03
N LEU A 45 9.91 3.25 1.75
CA LEU A 45 8.67 3.55 2.46
C LEU A 45 7.49 3.50 1.49
N GLY A 46 6.35 3.07 1.98
CA GLY A 46 5.09 3.11 1.23
C GLY A 46 4.44 4.48 1.24
N ASP A 47 3.27 4.59 0.63
CA ASP A 47 2.43 5.78 0.71
C ASP A 47 1.58 5.80 1.98
N VAL A 48 1.53 4.70 2.72
CA VAL A 48 0.77 4.57 3.96
C VAL A 48 1.71 4.52 5.16
N ASP A 49 1.38 5.33 6.17
CA ASP A 49 2.13 5.33 7.42
C ASP A 49 2.00 3.95 8.11
N ALA A 50 3.12 3.36 8.55
CA ALA A 50 3.14 2.04 9.17
C ALA A 50 2.24 1.94 10.41
N ALA A 51 1.98 3.05 11.11
CA ALA A 51 1.06 3.09 12.25
C ALA A 51 -0.39 2.76 11.87
N VAL A 52 -0.76 2.87 10.59
CA VAL A 52 -2.09 2.46 10.07
C VAL A 52 -2.31 0.96 10.24
N ALA A 53 -1.26 0.15 10.25
CA ALA A 53 -1.36 -1.31 10.41
C ALA A 53 -2.09 -1.71 11.71
N ALA A 54 -2.03 -0.89 12.76
CA ALA A 54 -2.72 -1.15 14.02
C ALA A 54 -4.26 -1.06 13.91
N LYS A 55 -4.79 -0.33 12.91
CA LYS A 55 -6.22 -0.21 12.63
C LYS A 55 -6.70 -1.09 11.49
N ALA A 56 -5.77 -1.59 10.69
CA ALA A 56 -6.09 -2.29 9.45
C ALA A 56 -6.41 -3.76 9.75
N SER A 57 -7.42 -4.31 9.07
CA SER A 57 -7.70 -5.76 9.11
C SER A 57 -6.70 -6.56 8.27
N ALA A 58 -6.12 -5.92 7.25
CA ALA A 58 -5.00 -6.42 6.45
C ALA A 58 -4.18 -5.25 5.91
N PHE A 59 -2.86 -5.44 5.79
CA PHE A 59 -1.92 -4.40 5.38
C PHE A 59 -0.80 -5.00 4.55
N THR A 60 -0.55 -4.47 3.35
CA THR A 60 0.60 -4.88 2.54
C THR A 60 1.87 -4.15 2.96
N PRO A 61 2.95 -4.84 3.36
CA PRO A 61 4.17 -4.17 3.81
C PRO A 61 4.92 -3.53 2.64
N VAL A 62 5.65 -2.45 2.92
CA VAL A 62 6.63 -1.85 2.00
C VAL A 62 7.98 -1.78 2.71
N PRO A 63 9.04 -2.45 2.20
CA PRO A 63 9.06 -3.33 1.03
C PRO A 63 8.44 -4.71 1.29
N GLY A 64 8.27 -5.52 0.23
CA GLY A 64 7.89 -6.94 0.33
C GLY A 64 6.43 -7.27 0.05
N GLY A 65 5.57 -6.27 -0.12
CA GLY A 65 4.17 -6.44 -0.51
C GLY A 65 3.98 -6.41 -2.03
N ILE A 66 3.33 -5.35 -2.52
CA ILE A 66 2.85 -5.26 -3.91
C ILE A 66 3.96 -5.38 -4.95
N GLY A 67 5.17 -4.89 -4.66
CA GLY A 67 6.32 -5.04 -5.58
C GLY A 67 6.64 -6.49 -5.95
N VAL A 68 6.47 -7.44 -5.02
CA VAL A 68 6.70 -8.87 -5.28
C VAL A 68 5.62 -9.43 -6.22
N VAL A 69 4.36 -9.07 -5.96
CA VAL A 69 3.22 -9.49 -6.79
C VAL A 69 3.36 -8.93 -8.20
N SER A 70 3.71 -7.65 -8.36
CA SER A 70 3.93 -7.05 -9.68
C SER A 70 5.00 -7.77 -10.49
N ASN A 71 6.14 -8.10 -9.88
CA ASN A 71 7.20 -8.86 -10.55
C ASN A 71 6.71 -10.26 -10.98
N MET A 72 5.98 -10.95 -10.11
CA MET A 72 5.41 -12.26 -10.43
C MET A 72 4.42 -12.17 -11.60
N MET A 73 3.54 -11.17 -11.61
CA MET A 73 2.56 -10.96 -12.67
C MET A 73 3.22 -10.68 -14.02
N VAL A 74 4.32 -9.92 -14.03
CA VAL A 74 5.10 -9.68 -15.26
C VAL A 74 5.66 -11.00 -15.79
N MET A 75 6.25 -11.84 -14.93
CA MET A 75 6.80 -13.13 -15.35
C MET A 75 5.71 -14.09 -15.84
N ASP A 76 4.58 -14.18 -15.14
CA ASP A 76 3.42 -14.98 -15.57
C ASP A 76 2.97 -14.57 -16.97
N MET A 77 2.74 -13.27 -17.19
CA MET A 77 2.29 -12.74 -18.48
C MET A 77 3.29 -12.99 -19.61
N LEU A 78 4.60 -12.99 -19.32
CA LEU A 78 5.63 -13.28 -20.32
C LEU A 78 5.69 -14.76 -20.69
N SER A 79 5.38 -15.67 -19.76
CA SER A 79 5.52 -17.11 -19.96
C SER A 79 4.21 -17.84 -20.28
N ARG A 80 3.05 -17.17 -20.15
CA ARG A 80 1.72 -17.81 -20.19
C ARG A 80 1.42 -18.52 -21.52
N ASP A 81 1.99 -18.02 -22.62
CA ASP A 81 1.76 -18.50 -23.99
C ASP A 81 3.06 -18.95 -24.69
N LEU A 82 4.10 -19.27 -23.91
CA LEU A 82 5.33 -19.92 -24.42
C LEU A 82 5.19 -21.44 -24.48
#